data_AF-A0AAW8PZZ9-F1
#
_entry.id   AF-A0AAW8PZZ9-F1
#
_cell.length_a   1.000
_cell.length_b   1.000
_cell.length_c   1.000
_cell.angle_alpha   90.00
_cell.angle_beta   90.00
_cell.angle_gamma   90.00
#
_symmetry.space_group_name_H-M   'P 1'
#
loop_
_entity.id
_entity.type
_entity.pdbx_description
1 polymer ?
#
loop_
_entity_poly.entity_id
_entity_poly.type
_entity_poly.pdbx_seq_one_letter_code
_entity_poly.pdbx_strand_id
1 'polypeptide(L)'
;MNNNNQELKAFEPVGIEKFGRDHWSLFAFVEDCCVNTQGEFGKLRPRHMNCNPERHPIHPSNGWRDNYSTRLRGLSPDDTLEQSFEKGTRIKGHCDWDCLEDLEKAGLIEIVSLTTYAVKMTEKGGQIAGQLRHHKSNGGQFAQFVPA
;
A
#
# COMPACT_ATOMS: atom_id res chain seq x y z
N MET A 1 30.57 0.52 -19.33
CA MET A 1 29.44 0.00 -18.53
C MET A 1 29.14 1.07 -17.51
N ASN A 2 28.05 1.82 -17.68
CA ASN A 2 27.70 2.93 -16.79
C ASN A 2 27.15 2.34 -15.48
N ASN A 3 27.97 2.30 -14.45
CA ASN A 3 27.56 2.05 -13.07
C ASN A 3 26.76 3.26 -12.55
N ASN A 4 25.50 3.38 -12.99
CA ASN A 4 24.53 4.21 -12.29
C ASN A 4 24.06 3.44 -11.05
N ASN A 5 24.95 3.34 -10.05
CA ASN A 5 24.54 3.12 -8.67
C ASN A 5 23.86 4.40 -8.20
N GLN A 6 22.62 4.62 -8.66
CA GLN A 6 21.72 5.51 -7.95
C GLN A 6 21.46 4.81 -6.63
N GLU A 7 22.08 5.31 -5.56
CA GLU A 7 21.73 4.93 -4.19
C GLU A 7 20.21 4.83 -4.10
N LEU A 8 19.71 3.66 -3.71
CA LEU A 8 18.30 3.47 -3.39
C LEU A 8 18.00 4.39 -2.21
N LYS A 9 17.66 5.65 -2.49
CA LYS A 9 17.26 6.60 -1.47
C LYS A 9 16.11 5.96 -0.69
N ALA A 10 16.28 5.92 0.63
CA ALA A 10 15.18 5.62 1.53
C ALA A 10 14.01 6.53 1.15
N PHE A 11 12.87 5.95 0.84
CA PHE A 11 11.69 6.71 0.45
C PHE A 11 11.03 7.22 1.73
N GLU A 12 10.71 8.51 1.77
CA GLU A 12 9.94 9.08 2.88
C GLU A 12 8.54 8.44 2.89
N PRO A 13 8.07 7.90 4.04
CA PRO A 13 6.76 7.29 4.11
C PRO A 13 5.65 8.24 3.64
N VAL A 14 4.68 7.70 2.93
CA VAL A 14 3.52 8.47 2.47
C VAL A 14 2.62 8.77 3.66
N GLY A 15 2.31 10.05 3.89
CA GLY A 15 1.34 10.46 4.90
C GLY A 15 -0.08 9.98 4.57
N ILE A 16 -0.85 9.63 5.60
CA ILE A 16 -2.22 9.11 5.47
C ILE A 16 -3.15 10.05 4.68
N GLU A 17 -2.89 11.36 4.69
CA GLU A 17 -3.63 12.37 3.95
C GLU A 17 -3.47 12.28 2.42
N LYS A 18 -2.39 11.62 1.97
CA LYS A 18 -2.05 11.38 0.56
C LYS A 18 -2.40 9.98 0.10
N PHE A 19 -2.83 9.08 1.00
CA PHE A 19 -3.21 7.72 0.65
C PHE A 19 -4.25 7.70 -0.46
N GLY A 20 -3.91 6.95 -1.51
CA GLY A 20 -4.73 6.81 -2.70
C GLY A 20 -5.41 5.45 -2.77
N ARG A 21 -5.77 5.09 -4.01
CA ARG A 21 -6.44 3.83 -4.30
C ARG A 21 -5.67 2.63 -3.74
N ASP A 22 -4.37 2.59 -3.96
CA ASP A 22 -3.56 1.39 -3.70
C ASP A 22 -3.38 1.17 -2.19
N HIS A 23 -3.05 2.21 -1.43
CA HIS A 23 -3.03 2.17 0.05
C HIS A 23 -4.35 1.68 0.64
N TRP A 24 -5.48 2.28 0.24
CA TRP A 24 -6.77 1.92 0.83
C TRP A 24 -7.25 0.53 0.40
N SER A 25 -6.95 0.10 -0.83
CA SER A 25 -7.24 -1.27 -1.26
C SER A 25 -6.37 -2.30 -0.54
N LEU A 26 -5.09 -1.99 -0.31
CA LEU A 26 -4.21 -2.85 0.47
C LEU A 26 -4.68 -2.92 1.92
N PHE A 27 -5.08 -1.79 2.51
CA PHE A 27 -5.58 -1.76 3.89
C PHE A 27 -6.83 -2.63 4.08
N ALA A 28 -7.78 -2.58 3.13
CA ALA A 28 -8.93 -3.47 3.13
C ALA A 28 -8.55 -4.96 3.02
N PHE A 29 -7.53 -5.28 2.21
CA PHE A 29 -7.00 -6.64 2.12
C PHE A 29 -6.33 -7.09 3.42
N VAL A 30 -5.55 -6.22 4.06
CA VAL A 30 -4.92 -6.49 5.36
C VAL A 30 -5.97 -6.71 6.44
N GLU A 31 -7.04 -5.92 6.43
CA GLU A 31 -8.15 -6.08 7.35
C GLU A 31 -8.85 -7.43 7.20
N ASP A 32 -9.17 -7.84 5.98
CA ASP A 32 -9.72 -9.18 5.70
C ASP A 32 -8.78 -10.28 6.21
N CYS A 33 -7.46 -10.11 6.04
CA CYS A 33 -6.48 -11.06 6.58
C CYS A 33 -6.47 -11.13 8.11
N CYS A 34 -6.79 -10.03 8.82
CA CYS A 34 -6.81 -9.95 10.28
C CYS A 34 -8.14 -10.38 10.91
N VAL A 35 -9.28 -10.20 10.22
CA VAL A 35 -10.61 -10.57 10.77
C VAL A 35 -10.86 -12.07 10.67
N ASN A 36 -10.28 -12.73 9.67
CA ASN A 36 -10.47 -14.15 9.44
C ASN A 36 -9.59 -15.04 10.33
N THR A 37 -8.84 -14.48 11.28
CA THR A 37 -8.01 -15.23 12.24
C THR A 37 -8.70 -15.25 13.60
N GLN A 38 -8.68 -16.40 14.29
CA GLN A 38 -9.34 -16.58 15.60
C GLN A 38 -8.54 -15.92 16.74
N GLY A 39 -8.30 -14.61 16.65
CA GLY A 39 -7.49 -13.85 17.62
C GLY A 39 -5.98 -13.94 17.41
N GLU A 40 -5.54 -14.57 16.31
CA GLU A 40 -4.13 -14.59 15.90
C GLU A 40 -3.78 -13.41 14.98
N PHE A 41 -2.49 -13.29 14.63
CA PHE A 41 -2.00 -12.36 13.62
C PHE A 41 -2.59 -12.66 12.25
N GLY A 42 -2.96 -11.60 11.51
CA GLY A 42 -3.33 -11.71 10.12
C GLY A 42 -2.17 -12.22 9.27
N LYS A 43 -2.46 -13.07 8.29
CA LYS A 43 -1.46 -13.66 7.39
C LYS A 43 -1.62 -13.12 5.98
N LEU A 44 -0.67 -12.28 5.57
CA LEU A 44 -0.65 -11.76 4.20
C LEU A 44 -0.33 -12.87 3.21
N ARG A 45 -0.75 -12.66 1.97
CA ARG A 45 -0.51 -13.59 0.86
C ARG A 45 0.38 -12.87 -0.16
N PRO A 46 1.72 -13.05 -0.09
CA PRO A 46 2.68 -12.33 -0.94
C PRO A 46 2.39 -12.42 -2.43
N ARG A 47 1.82 -13.55 -2.90
CA ARG A 47 1.45 -13.75 -4.30
C ARG A 47 0.34 -12.80 -4.80
N HIS A 48 -0.42 -12.19 -3.88
CA HIS A 48 -1.48 -11.23 -4.17
C HIS A 48 -1.00 -9.77 -4.06
N MET A 49 0.25 -9.55 -3.67
CA MET A 49 0.86 -8.24 -3.52
C MET A 49 1.85 -7.99 -4.66
N ASN A 50 1.73 -6.85 -5.33
CA ASN A 50 2.68 -6.41 -6.33
C ASN A 50 4.01 -6.09 -5.65
N CYS A 51 5.10 -6.61 -6.22
CA CYS A 51 6.44 -6.43 -5.68
C CYS A 51 7.37 -5.90 -6.76
N ASN A 52 8.04 -4.80 -6.44
CA ASN A 52 9.21 -4.33 -7.18
C ASN A 52 10.45 -5.05 -6.63
N PRO A 53 11.08 -5.98 -7.39
CA PRO A 53 12.20 -6.78 -6.90
C PRO A 53 13.47 -5.97 -6.66
N GLU A 54 13.60 -4.77 -7.24
CA GLU A 54 14.74 -3.88 -6.98
C GLU A 54 14.67 -3.27 -5.57
N ARG A 55 13.45 -3.06 -5.05
CA ARG A 55 13.23 -2.50 -3.70
C ARG A 55 13.09 -3.60 -2.65
N HIS A 56 12.43 -4.69 -3.03
CA HIS A 56 12.00 -5.76 -2.13
C HIS A 56 12.51 -7.12 -2.63
N PRO A 57 13.84 -7.34 -2.68
CA PRO A 57 14.46 -8.48 -3.37
C PRO A 57 14.13 -9.84 -2.77
N ILE A 58 13.69 -9.88 -1.51
CA ILE A 58 13.31 -11.12 -0.81
C ILE A 58 11.85 -11.53 -1.05
N HIS A 59 11.03 -10.64 -1.63
CA HIS A 59 9.61 -10.88 -1.83
C HIS A 59 9.32 -11.34 -3.27
N PRO A 60 8.37 -12.26 -3.48
CA PRO A 60 8.06 -12.76 -4.81
C PRO A 60 7.53 -11.63 -5.69
N SER A 61 8.03 -11.57 -6.93
CA SER A 61 7.57 -10.62 -7.95
C SER A 61 7.03 -11.37 -9.17
N ASN A 62 5.89 -10.92 -9.69
CA ASN A 62 5.24 -11.48 -10.88
C ASN A 62 5.55 -10.67 -12.15
N GLY A 63 6.75 -10.09 -12.24
CA GLY A 63 7.17 -9.26 -13.38
C GLY A 63 6.77 -7.80 -13.21
N TRP A 64 7.56 -7.06 -12.43
CA TRP A 64 7.37 -5.63 -12.16
C TRP A 64 7.33 -4.79 -13.44
N ARG A 65 6.50 -3.73 -13.41
CA ARG A 65 6.39 -2.70 -14.45
C ARG A 65 6.12 -1.36 -13.80
N ASP A 66 6.61 -0.28 -14.37
CA ASP A 66 6.45 1.08 -13.81
C ASP A 66 4.98 1.49 -13.65
N ASN A 67 4.06 0.98 -14.50
CA ASN A 67 2.63 1.26 -14.37
C ASN A 67 1.95 0.56 -13.18
N TYR A 68 2.66 -0.34 -12.47
CA TYR A 68 2.23 -0.93 -11.19
C TYR A 68 2.66 -0.09 -9.98
N SER A 69 3.39 1.00 -10.21
CA SER A 69 3.75 1.97 -9.17
C SER A 69 2.52 2.49 -8.42
N THR A 70 2.63 2.63 -7.10
CA THR A 70 1.56 3.07 -6.20
C THR A 70 0.92 4.39 -6.62
N ARG A 71 -0.41 4.38 -6.69
CA ARG A 71 -1.27 5.51 -7.04
C ARG A 71 -1.74 6.21 -5.77
N LEU A 72 -1.39 7.48 -5.66
CA LEU A 72 -1.79 8.35 -4.56
C LEU A 72 -3.15 9.01 -4.83
N ARG A 73 -3.64 9.72 -3.82
CA ARG A 73 -4.84 10.55 -3.93
C ARG A 73 -4.64 11.61 -5.02
N GLY A 74 -5.72 11.89 -5.76
CA GLY A 74 -5.73 12.92 -6.80
C GLY A 74 -5.28 12.46 -8.18
N LEU A 75 -4.90 11.18 -8.36
CA LEU A 75 -4.63 10.63 -9.69
C LEU A 75 -5.87 10.75 -10.59
N SER A 76 -5.71 11.45 -11.72
CA SER A 76 -6.74 11.53 -12.75
C SER A 76 -6.74 10.27 -13.63
N PRO A 77 -7.91 9.77 -14.09
CA PRO A 77 -7.97 8.72 -15.10
C PRO A 77 -7.40 9.16 -16.46
N ASP A 78 -7.32 10.47 -16.72
CA ASP A 78 -6.84 11.03 -17.99
C ASP A 78 -5.32 11.26 -18.01
N ASP A 79 -4.64 11.11 -16.86
CA ASP A 79 -3.20 11.32 -16.77
C ASP A 79 -2.43 10.16 -17.43
N THR A 80 -1.44 10.49 -18.27
CA THR A 80 -0.46 9.49 -18.70
C THR A 80 0.42 9.06 -17.52
N LEU A 81 1.18 7.98 -17.70
CA LEU A 81 2.08 7.48 -16.66
C LEU A 81 3.12 8.55 -16.27
N GLU A 82 3.74 9.18 -17.27
CA GLU A 82 4.74 10.25 -17.11
C GLU A 82 4.15 11.44 -16.37
N GLN A 83 2.97 11.92 -16.81
CA GLN A 83 2.26 13.03 -16.16
C GLN A 83 1.95 12.72 -14.69
N SER A 84 1.53 11.48 -14.39
CA SER A 84 1.22 11.08 -13.01
C SER A 84 2.46 11.06 -12.10
N PHE A 85 3.64 10.73 -12.65
CA PHE A 85 4.91 10.83 -11.92
C PHE A 85 5.33 12.28 -11.71
N GLU A 86 5.24 13.12 -12.74
CA GLU A 86 5.58 14.55 -12.65
C GLU A 86 4.69 15.30 -11.64
N LYS A 87 3.40 14.98 -11.61
CA LYS A 87 2.43 15.53 -10.64
C LYS A 87 2.60 14.97 -9.22
N GLY A 88 3.34 13.89 -9.04
CA GLY A 88 3.47 13.19 -7.77
C GLY A 88 2.19 12.47 -7.31
N THR A 89 1.21 12.25 -8.20
CA THR A 89 0.01 11.44 -7.91
C THR A 89 0.26 9.94 -8.10
N ARG A 90 1.49 9.58 -8.50
CA ARG A 90 2.02 8.22 -8.55
C ARG A 90 3.48 8.23 -8.15
N ILE A 91 3.93 7.23 -7.39
CA ILE A 91 5.32 7.15 -6.91
C ILE A 91 6.08 6.07 -7.68
N LYS A 92 7.03 6.48 -8.53
CA LYS A 92 7.80 5.54 -9.35
C LYS A 92 8.51 4.49 -8.51
N GLY A 93 8.29 3.22 -8.84
CA GLY A 93 8.94 2.08 -8.20
C GLY A 93 8.30 1.62 -6.89
N HIS A 94 7.42 2.42 -6.29
CA HIS A 94 6.73 2.10 -5.03
C HIS A 94 5.67 1.01 -5.26
N CYS A 95 5.68 -0.05 -4.45
CA CYS A 95 4.79 -1.20 -4.62
C CYS A 95 3.91 -1.44 -3.39
N ASP A 96 3.24 -2.61 -3.32
CA ASP A 96 2.33 -2.93 -2.21
C ASP A 96 3.08 -3.18 -0.89
N TRP A 97 4.35 -3.57 -0.92
CA TRP A 97 5.18 -3.70 0.29
C TRP A 97 5.55 -2.33 0.87
N ASP A 98 5.88 -1.36 0.03
CA ASP A 98 6.09 0.01 0.49
C ASP A 98 4.78 0.60 1.06
N CYS A 99 3.63 0.33 0.42
CA CYS A 99 2.33 0.70 0.97
C CYS A 99 2.07 0.04 2.34
N LEU A 100 2.52 -1.19 2.57
CA LEU A 100 2.37 -1.87 3.85
C LEU A 100 3.16 -1.15 4.96
N GLU A 101 4.39 -0.73 4.66
CA GLU A 101 5.20 0.09 5.56
C GLU A 101 4.54 1.44 5.84
N ASP A 102 3.96 2.09 4.82
CA ASP A 102 3.19 3.32 5.00
C ASP A 102 2.00 3.14 5.95
N LEU A 103 1.27 2.02 5.84
CA LEU A 103 0.15 1.70 6.74
C LEU A 103 0.62 1.54 8.19
N GLU A 104 1.78 0.92 8.41
CA GLU A 104 2.40 0.81 9.73
C GLU A 104 2.82 2.19 10.26
N LYS A 105 3.48 3.01 9.43
CA LYS A 105 3.90 4.37 9.80
C LYS A 105 2.71 5.28 10.11
N ALA A 106 1.58 5.08 9.43
CA ALA A 106 0.33 5.76 9.74
C ALA A 106 -0.34 5.26 11.04
N GLY A 107 0.21 4.22 11.67
CA GLY A 107 -0.30 3.60 12.90
C GLY A 107 -1.59 2.84 12.68
N LEU A 108 -1.84 2.34 11.46
CA LEU A 108 -3.05 1.55 11.16
C LEU A 108 -2.82 0.07 11.44
N ILE A 109 -1.62 -0.42 11.16
CA ILE A 109 -1.22 -1.81 11.39
C ILE A 109 0.11 -1.87 12.15
N GLU A 110 0.46 -3.07 12.59
CA GLU A 110 1.78 -3.44 13.09
C GLU A 110 2.29 -4.61 12.25
N ILE A 111 3.47 -4.48 11.66
CA ILE A 111 4.14 -5.56 10.93
C ILE A 111 4.89 -6.40 11.96
N VAL A 112 4.29 -7.54 12.31
CA VAL A 112 4.85 -8.45 13.31
C VAL A 112 6.04 -9.23 12.74
N SER A 113 5.96 -9.61 11.45
CA SER A 113 7.06 -10.30 10.78
C SER A 113 6.88 -10.27 9.25
N LEU A 114 7.85 -9.69 8.54
CA LEU A 114 7.91 -9.75 7.07
C LEU A 114 8.29 -11.14 6.55
N THR A 115 9.03 -11.95 7.32
CA THR A 115 9.42 -13.31 6.92
C THR A 115 8.25 -14.29 6.98
N THR A 116 7.39 -14.16 7.99
CA THR A 116 6.20 -15.01 8.16
C THR A 116 4.91 -14.34 7.71
N TYR A 117 5.03 -13.15 7.11
CA TYR A 117 3.93 -12.34 6.58
C TYR A 117 2.83 -12.07 7.62
N ALA A 118 3.23 -11.92 8.88
CA ALA A 118 2.35 -11.70 10.00
C ALA A 118 2.16 -10.20 10.23
N VAL A 119 0.89 -9.79 10.36
CA VAL A 119 0.50 -8.42 10.67
C VAL A 119 -0.58 -8.40 11.74
N LYS A 120 -0.74 -7.26 12.40
CA LYS A 120 -1.80 -7.03 13.37
C LYS A 120 -2.49 -5.71 13.08
N MET A 121 -3.81 -5.70 13.18
CA MET A 121 -4.59 -4.46 13.13
C MET A 121 -4.46 -3.72 14.46
N THR A 122 -4.16 -2.42 14.43
CA THR A 122 -4.18 -1.58 15.63
C THR A 122 -5.61 -1.15 15.98
N GLU A 123 -5.81 -0.54 17.14
CA GLU A 123 -7.11 0.06 17.49
C GLU A 123 -7.51 1.18 16.50
N LYS A 124 -6.58 2.08 16.18
CA LYS A 124 -6.76 3.12 15.14
C LYS A 124 -7.10 2.49 13.79
N GLY A 125 -6.39 1.44 13.41
CA GLY A 125 -6.68 0.65 12.21
C GLY A 125 -8.11 0.12 12.20
N GLY A 126 -8.56 -0.49 13.29
CA GLY A 126 -9.93 -1.00 13.41
C GLY A 126 -11.00 0.08 13.21
N GLN A 127 -10.79 1.28 13.78
CA GLN A 127 -11.68 2.43 13.60
C GLN A 127 -11.72 2.88 12.12
N ILE A 128 -10.56 3.07 11.50
CA ILE A 128 -10.45 3.52 10.11
C ILE A 128 -10.99 2.46 9.13
N ALA A 129 -10.80 1.18 9.41
CA ALA A 129 -11.36 0.09 8.62
C ALA A 129 -12.90 0.09 8.66
N GLY A 130 -13.50 0.39 9.81
CA GLY A 130 -14.94 0.60 9.94
C GLY A 130 -15.44 1.73 9.05
N GLN A 131 -14.75 2.87 9.06
CA GLN A 131 -15.05 4.01 8.18
C GLN A 131 -14.92 3.64 6.69
N LEU A 132 -13.85 2.93 6.33
CA LEU A 132 -13.62 2.50 4.95
C LEU A 132 -14.71 1.55 4.47
N ARG A 133 -15.12 0.57 5.29
CA ARG A 133 -16.25 -0.32 4.98
C ARG A 133 -17.54 0.46 4.77
N HIS A 134 -17.85 1.42 5.64
CA HIS A 134 -19.04 2.26 5.52
C HIS A 134 -19.02 3.07 4.21
N HIS A 135 -17.87 3.66 3.85
CA HIS A 135 -17.69 4.35 2.57
C HIS A 135 -17.93 3.42 1.37
N LYS A 136 -17.35 2.21 1.42
CA LYS A 136 -17.53 1.19 0.38
C LYS A 136 -18.96 0.70 0.26
N SER A 137 -19.68 0.48 1.37
CA SER A 137 -21.09 0.06 1.35
C SER A 137 -22.01 1.13 0.77
N ASN A 138 -21.63 2.41 0.88
CA ASN A 138 -22.36 3.53 0.29
C ASN A 138 -21.99 3.78 -1.19
N GLY A 139 -21.28 2.84 -1.84
CA GLY A 139 -20.90 2.94 -3.25
C GLY A 139 -19.62 3.74 -3.53
N GLY A 140 -18.93 4.21 -2.49
CA GLY A 140 -17.68 4.96 -2.62
C GLY A 140 -16.53 4.13 -3.23
N GLN A 141 -15.60 4.80 -3.90
CA GLN A 141 -14.37 4.17 -4.43
C GLN A 141 -13.20 4.36 -3.47
N PHE A 142 -12.22 3.43 -3.46
CA PHE A 142 -11.02 3.52 -2.61
C PHE A 142 -10.25 4.83 -2.83
N ALA A 143 -10.12 5.26 -4.09
CA ALA A 143 -9.41 6.50 -4.45
C ALA A 143 -10.04 7.77 -3.86
N GLN A 144 -11.30 7.70 -3.42
CA GLN A 144 -12.08 8.81 -2.89
C GLN A 144 -12.23 8.76 -1.37
N PHE A 145 -11.74 7.69 -0.73
CA PHE A 145 -11.88 7.56 0.72
C PHE A 145 -10.99 8.57 1.44
N VAL A 146 -11.58 9.24 2.41
CA VAL A 146 -10.90 10.17 3.32
C VAL A 146 -11.38 9.80 4.72
N PRO A 147 -10.47 9.42 5.64
CA PRO A 147 -10.87 9.17 7.02
C PRO A 147 -11.37 10.46 7.67
N ALA A 148 -12.37 10.31 8.54
CA ALA A 148 -12.96 11.42 9.31
C ALA A 148 -12.05 11.89 10.44
#